data_AF-A0A1V4RBT4-F1
#
_entry.id   AF-A0A1V4RBT4-F1
#
_cell.length_a   1.000
_cell.length_b   1.000
_cell.length_c   1.000
_cell.angle_alpha   90.00
_cell.angle_beta   90.00
_cell.angle_gamma   90.00
#
_symmetry.space_group_name_H-M   'P 1'
#
loop_
_entity.id
_entity.type
_entity.pdbx_description
1 polymer ?
#
loop_
_entity_poly.entity_id
_entity_poly.type
_entity_poly.pdbx_seq_one_letter_code
_entity_poly.pdbx_strand_id
1 'polypeptide(L)'
;MGTQQILLIVLSVIIVGIAVAVGITMFNAQATNSNRQAVMSDMNNLASSCLAFYKTPTSHGGGGGAWDASNLDDLGNWLGYDWDGTKCTTGNGTFTVSIQGADAMRIVGVGTEIGNDGSANVQGTINIVGSTAVITATIDN
;
A
#
# COMPACT_ATOMS: atom_id res chain seq x y z
N MET A 1 -9.41 -16.14 56.50
CA MET A 1 -10.25 -16.04 55.28
C MET A 1 -9.88 -14.82 54.43
N GLY A 2 -9.62 -13.64 55.00
CA GLY A 2 -9.27 -12.44 54.22
C GLY A 2 -7.98 -12.54 53.38
N THR A 3 -6.91 -13.16 53.88
CA THR A 3 -5.61 -13.19 53.17
C THR A 3 -5.60 -14.05 51.91
N GLN A 4 -6.28 -15.20 51.90
CA GLN A 4 -6.39 -16.05 50.70
C GLN A 4 -7.31 -15.43 49.64
N GLN A 5 -8.40 -14.78 50.06
CA GLN A 5 -9.30 -14.10 49.13
C GLN A 5 -8.61 -12.88 48.50
N ILE A 6 -7.83 -12.12 49.28
CA ILE A 6 -7.04 -11.00 48.77
C ILE A 6 -5.99 -11.50 47.77
N LEU A 7 -5.32 -12.63 48.02
CA LEU A 7 -4.35 -13.19 47.08
C LEU A 7 -4.96 -13.54 45.71
N LEU A 8 -6.17 -14.10 45.70
CA LEU A 8 -6.86 -14.46 44.46
C LEU A 8 -7.29 -13.24 43.64
N ILE A 9 -7.66 -12.14 44.30
CA ILE A 9 -7.99 -10.87 43.65
C ILE A 9 -6.73 -10.25 43.01
N VAL A 10 -5.60 -10.27 43.72
CA VAL A 10 -4.34 -9.75 43.18
C VAL A 10 -3.90 -10.56 41.96
N LEU A 11 -4.02 -11.89 42.02
CA LEU A 11 -3.68 -12.77 40.91
C LEU A 11 -4.54 -12.50 39.67
N SER A 12 -5.86 -12.32 39.84
CA SER A 12 -6.76 -12.07 38.71
C SER A 12 -6.47 -10.73 38.02
N VAL A 13 -6.16 -9.68 38.79
CA VAL A 13 -5.80 -8.37 38.22
C VAL A 13 -4.49 -8.43 37.44
N ILE A 14 -3.50 -9.18 37.92
CA ILE A 14 -2.22 -9.37 37.18
C ILE A 14 -2.48 -10.04 35.83
N ILE A 15 -3.32 -11.08 35.79
CA ILE A 15 -3.64 -11.79 34.56
C ILE A 15 -4.37 -10.87 33.57
N VAL A 16 -5.36 -10.10 34.04
CA VAL A 16 -6.09 -9.14 33.20
C VAL A 16 -5.14 -8.06 32.65
N GLY A 17 -4.21 -7.57 33.47
CA GLY A 17 -3.22 -6.57 33.05
C GLY A 17 -2.36 -7.05 31.87
N ILE A 18 -1.85 -8.28 31.95
CA ILE A 18 -1.04 -8.88 30.86
C ILE A 18 -1.92 -9.12 29.61
N ALA A 19 -3.14 -9.62 29.80
CA ALA A 19 -4.05 -9.89 28.68
C ALA A 19 -4.39 -8.63 27.89
N VAL A 20 -4.60 -7.48 28.56
CA VAL A 20 -4.84 -6.20 27.90
C VAL A 20 -3.60 -5.73 27.14
N ALA A 21 -2.42 -5.81 27.75
CA ALA A 21 -1.17 -5.42 27.09
C ALA A 21 -0.92 -6.24 25.79
N VAL A 22 -1.09 -7.57 25.85
CA VAL A 22 -0.96 -8.43 24.68
C VAL A 22 -2.05 -8.13 23.64
N GLY A 23 -3.30 -7.94 24.09
CA GLY A 23 -4.41 -7.57 23.21
C GLY A 23 -4.15 -6.30 22.40
N ILE A 24 -3.60 -5.27 23.03
CA ILE A 24 -3.21 -4.02 22.35
C ILE A 24 -2.13 -4.29 21.30
N THR A 25 -1.10 -5.07 21.63
CA THR A 25 -0.04 -5.40 20.65
C THR A 25 -0.56 -6.17 19.44
N MET A 26 -1.48 -7.12 19.65
CA MET A 26 -2.13 -7.86 18.57
C MET A 26 -3.02 -6.96 17.71
N PHE A 27 -3.76 -6.04 18.33
CA PHE A 27 -4.62 -5.10 17.60
C PHE A 27 -3.81 -4.18 16.69
N ASN A 28 -2.70 -3.63 17.19
CA ASN A 28 -1.80 -2.80 16.38
C ASN A 28 -1.16 -3.60 15.25
N ALA A 29 -0.68 -4.82 15.53
CA ALA A 29 -0.11 -5.68 14.50
C ALA A 29 -1.14 -6.04 13.40
N GLN A 30 -2.40 -6.25 13.77
CA GLN A 30 -3.48 -6.50 12.83
C GLN A 30 -3.79 -5.25 11.98
N ALA A 31 -3.78 -4.05 12.58
CA ALA A 31 -3.98 -2.79 11.86
C ALA A 31 -2.89 -2.57 10.81
N THR A 32 -1.61 -2.72 11.18
CA THR A 32 -0.47 -2.61 10.25
C THR A 32 -0.58 -3.65 9.12
N ASN A 33 -0.91 -4.90 9.43
CA ASN A 33 -1.05 -5.95 8.42
C ASN A 33 -2.26 -5.73 7.50
N SER A 34 -3.35 -5.16 8.01
CA SER A 34 -4.51 -4.80 7.19
C SER A 34 -4.17 -3.65 6.23
N ASN A 35 -3.49 -2.60 6.72
CA ASN A 35 -3.06 -1.50 5.87
C ASN A 35 -2.09 -1.98 4.79
N ARG A 36 -1.12 -2.84 5.13
CA ARG A 36 -0.20 -3.46 4.17
C ARG A 36 -0.92 -4.21 3.05
N GLN A 37 -1.93 -5.01 3.39
CA GLN A 37 -2.72 -5.74 2.40
C GLN A 37 -3.54 -4.79 1.53
N ALA A 38 -4.14 -3.76 2.11
CA ALA A 38 -4.91 -2.75 1.38
C ALA A 38 -4.02 -1.99 0.38
N VAL A 39 -2.84 -1.51 0.83
CA VAL A 39 -1.83 -0.85 -0.02
C VAL A 39 -1.42 -1.77 -1.17
N MET A 40 -1.10 -3.04 -0.90
CA MET A 40 -0.72 -3.98 -1.96
C MET A 40 -1.85 -4.26 -2.95
N SER A 41 -3.10 -4.33 -2.48
CA SER A 41 -4.28 -4.50 -3.34
C SER A 41 -4.45 -3.29 -4.27
N ASP A 42 -4.38 -2.08 -3.72
CA ASP A 42 -4.51 -0.84 -4.49
C ASP A 42 -3.36 -0.70 -5.50
N MET A 43 -2.12 -1.02 -5.10
CA MET A 43 -0.97 -1.02 -6.00
C MET A 43 -1.15 -1.98 -7.17
N ASN A 44 -1.67 -3.19 -6.94
CA ASN A 44 -1.93 -4.15 -8.03
C ASN A 44 -3.05 -3.67 -8.96
N ASN A 45 -4.09 -3.04 -8.43
CA ASN A 45 -5.15 -2.44 -9.24
C ASN A 45 -4.59 -1.30 -10.12
N LEU A 46 -3.85 -0.37 -9.51
CA LEU A 46 -3.17 0.72 -10.22
C LEU A 46 -2.22 0.18 -11.29
N ALA A 47 -1.41 -0.82 -10.98
CA ALA A 47 -0.50 -1.43 -11.94
C ALA A 47 -1.21 -2.06 -13.14
N SER A 48 -2.32 -2.75 -12.89
CA SER A 48 -3.15 -3.35 -13.94
C SER A 48 -3.77 -2.27 -14.83
N SER A 49 -4.28 -1.20 -14.23
CA SER A 49 -4.87 -0.07 -14.96
C SER A 49 -3.83 0.72 -15.77
N CYS A 50 -2.63 0.89 -15.21
CA CYS A 50 -1.47 1.48 -15.90
C CYS A 50 -1.02 0.66 -17.12
N LEU A 51 -1.01 -0.67 -16.99
CA LEU A 51 -0.71 -1.56 -18.10
C LEU A 51 -1.82 -1.54 -19.16
N ALA A 52 -3.08 -1.44 -18.75
CA ALA A 52 -4.20 -1.27 -19.67
C ALA A 52 -4.08 0.06 -20.44
N PHE A 53 -3.71 1.15 -19.77
CA PHE A 53 -3.42 2.44 -20.41
C PHE A 53 -2.30 2.29 -21.44
N TYR A 54 -1.17 1.66 -21.07
CA TYR A 54 -0.04 1.43 -21.99
C TYR A 54 -0.46 0.69 -23.28
N LYS A 55 -1.27 -0.36 -23.15
CA LYS A 55 -1.72 -1.19 -24.29
C LYS A 55 -2.79 -0.51 -25.14
N THR A 56 -3.51 0.46 -24.59
CA THR A 56 -4.59 1.15 -25.29
C THR A 56 -3.99 2.18 -26.26
N PRO A 57 -4.38 2.19 -27.55
CA PRO A 57 -3.88 3.15 -28.51
C PRO A 57 -4.28 4.59 -28.15
N THR A 58 -3.47 5.57 -28.57
CA THR A 58 -3.70 7.00 -28.30
C THR A 58 -5.03 7.50 -28.86
N SER A 59 -5.53 6.91 -29.96
CA SER A 59 -6.84 7.23 -30.52
C SER A 59 -8.03 6.91 -29.60
N HIS A 60 -7.82 6.08 -28.58
CA HIS A 60 -8.79 5.72 -27.55
C HIS A 60 -8.45 6.30 -26.17
N GLY A 61 -7.52 7.26 -26.10
CA GLY A 61 -7.12 7.90 -24.83
C GLY A 61 -6.13 7.08 -23.99
N GLY A 62 -5.38 6.17 -24.61
CA GLY A 62 -4.32 5.39 -23.95
C GLY A 62 -2.89 5.85 -24.30
N GLY A 63 -1.89 5.13 -23.78
CA GLY A 63 -0.47 5.43 -23.94
C GLY A 63 0.16 5.00 -25.28
N GLY A 64 -0.56 4.22 -26.12
CA GLY A 64 -0.09 3.86 -27.46
C GLY A 64 1.19 3.03 -27.50
N GLY A 65 1.46 2.23 -26.46
CA GLY A 65 2.68 1.43 -26.34
C GLY A 65 3.88 2.23 -25.84
N ALA A 66 3.68 3.39 -25.23
CA ALA A 66 4.73 4.13 -24.55
C ALA A 66 4.22 4.85 -23.29
N TRP A 67 5.02 4.89 -22.23
CA TRP A 67 4.87 5.85 -21.14
C TRP A 67 5.73 7.08 -21.44
N ASP A 68 5.13 8.27 -21.38
CA ASP A 68 5.79 9.54 -21.59
C ASP A 68 5.34 10.54 -20.51
N ALA A 69 6.22 11.45 -20.11
CA ALA A 69 5.87 12.51 -19.18
C ALA A 69 4.68 13.34 -19.69
N SER A 70 4.51 13.44 -21.02
CA SER A 70 3.38 14.12 -21.65
C SER A 70 2.03 13.42 -21.47
N ASN A 71 2.01 12.11 -21.15
CA ASN A 71 0.78 11.31 -21.01
C ASN A 71 0.45 10.94 -19.55
N LEU A 72 1.18 11.50 -18.58
CA LEU A 72 0.94 11.27 -17.15
C LEU A 72 -0.41 11.83 -16.69
N ASP A 73 -0.83 12.98 -17.18
CA ASP A 73 -2.13 13.56 -16.83
C ASP A 73 -3.30 12.76 -17.43
N ASP A 74 -3.13 12.25 -18.65
CA ASP A 74 -4.08 11.33 -19.28
C ASP A 74 -4.17 10.00 -18.51
N LEU A 75 -3.03 9.48 -18.05
CA LEU A 75 -2.98 8.34 -17.15
C LEU A 75 -3.71 8.63 -15.83
N GLY A 76 -3.50 9.81 -15.24
CA GLY A 76 -4.20 10.25 -14.03
C GLY A 76 -5.71 10.23 -14.19
N ASN A 77 -6.21 10.80 -15.30
CA ASN A 77 -7.63 10.79 -15.65
C ASN A 77 -8.16 9.37 -15.90
N TRP A 78 -7.36 8.50 -16.54
CA TRP A 78 -7.70 7.08 -16.76
C TRP A 78 -7.84 6.31 -15.45
N LEU A 79 -6.96 6.58 -14.48
CA LEU A 79 -6.97 5.93 -13.18
C LEU A 79 -8.15 6.38 -12.31
N GLY A 80 -8.66 7.60 -12.51
CA GLY A 80 -9.86 8.11 -11.84
C GLY A 80 -9.67 8.43 -10.35
N TYR A 81 -8.42 8.59 -9.91
CA TYR A 81 -8.06 8.99 -8.55
C TYR A 81 -7.69 10.49 -8.48
N ASP A 82 -7.58 11.01 -7.26
CA ASP A 82 -7.02 12.34 -7.01
C ASP A 82 -5.53 12.34 -7.43
N TRP A 83 -5.29 12.80 -8.65
CA TRP A 83 -4.01 12.74 -9.35
C TRP A 83 -3.32 14.10 -9.34
N ASP A 84 -2.12 14.14 -8.79
CA ASP A 84 -1.24 15.32 -8.76
C ASP A 84 0.01 15.06 -9.62
N GLY A 85 -0.20 14.88 -10.94
CA GLY A 85 0.82 14.74 -12.00
C GLY A 85 1.68 13.46 -11.95
N THR A 86 1.90 12.91 -10.77
CA THR A 86 2.82 11.80 -10.48
C THR A 86 2.35 11.01 -9.27
N LYS A 87 1.34 11.52 -8.54
CA LYS A 87 0.87 10.95 -7.28
C LYS A 87 -0.62 10.70 -7.33
N CYS A 88 -1.02 9.57 -6.79
CA CYS A 88 -2.40 9.16 -6.55
C CYS A 88 -2.57 8.96 -5.05
N THR A 89 -3.56 9.61 -4.44
CA THR A 89 -3.85 9.42 -3.01
C THR A 89 -5.13 8.63 -2.81
N THR A 90 -5.11 7.68 -1.89
CA THR A 90 -6.28 6.90 -1.46
C THR A 90 -6.41 6.95 0.05
N GLY A 91 -7.51 6.42 0.59
CA GLY A 91 -7.67 6.26 2.04
C GLY A 91 -6.64 5.31 2.68
N ASN A 92 -5.96 4.48 1.89
CA ASN A 92 -5.01 3.47 2.38
C ASN A 92 -3.54 3.94 2.34
N GLY A 93 -3.25 4.97 1.53
CA GLY A 93 -1.89 5.47 1.33
C GLY A 93 -1.73 6.35 0.10
N THR A 94 -0.50 6.81 -0.12
CA THR A 94 -0.08 7.61 -1.28
C THR A 94 0.74 6.76 -2.23
N PHE A 95 0.39 6.78 -3.51
CA PHE A 95 1.05 6.05 -4.58
C PHE A 95 1.74 7.03 -5.53
N THR A 96 3.06 6.93 -5.67
CA THR A 96 3.84 7.75 -6.59
C THR A 96 4.22 6.92 -7.81
N VAL A 97 3.86 7.37 -8.99
CA VAL A 97 4.17 6.75 -10.28
C VAL A 97 5.38 7.44 -10.89
N SER A 98 6.35 6.71 -11.40
CA SER A 98 7.55 7.27 -12.04
C SER A 98 7.87 6.51 -13.32
N ILE A 99 8.10 7.24 -14.41
CA ILE A 99 8.50 6.66 -15.68
C ILE A 99 10.00 6.33 -15.61
N GLN A 100 10.36 5.07 -15.90
CA GLN A 100 11.75 4.59 -15.95
C GLN A 100 12.25 4.43 -17.40
N GLY A 101 11.34 4.57 -18.37
CA GLY A 101 11.59 4.57 -19.80
C GLY A 101 10.27 4.40 -20.55
N ALA A 102 10.29 4.48 -21.87
CA ALA A 102 9.07 4.33 -22.68
C ALA A 102 8.35 2.99 -22.44
N ASP A 103 9.07 1.94 -22.04
CA ASP A 103 8.56 0.60 -21.80
C ASP A 103 8.66 0.15 -20.33
N ALA A 104 9.06 1.04 -19.41
CA ALA A 104 9.21 0.73 -18.00
C ALA A 104 8.63 1.82 -17.10
N MET A 105 7.79 1.44 -16.14
CA MET A 105 7.22 2.34 -15.15
C MET A 105 7.30 1.75 -13.76
N ARG A 106 7.47 2.59 -12.74
CA ARG A 106 7.58 2.20 -11.34
C ARG A 106 6.54 2.92 -10.49
N ILE A 107 5.77 2.17 -9.72
CA ILE A 107 4.80 2.66 -8.74
C ILE A 107 5.34 2.39 -7.35
N VAL A 108 5.45 3.43 -6.52
CA VAL A 108 5.84 3.32 -5.11
C VAL A 108 4.65 3.69 -4.25
N GLY A 109 4.10 2.72 -3.52
CA GLY A 109 3.02 2.91 -2.57
C GLY A 109 3.56 3.08 -1.15
N VAL A 110 3.08 4.08 -0.44
CA VAL A 110 3.38 4.33 0.97
C VAL A 110 2.06 4.33 1.73
N GLY A 111 1.89 3.36 2.64
CA GLY A 111 0.72 3.23 3.49
C GLY A 111 0.62 4.30 4.57
N THR A 112 -0.50 4.36 5.28
CA THR A 112 -0.73 5.31 6.38
C THR A 112 -0.22 4.81 7.73
N GLU A 113 -0.02 3.49 7.88
CA GLU A 113 0.46 2.88 9.11
C GLU A 113 1.98 2.68 9.12
N ILE A 114 2.61 2.84 10.28
CA ILE A 114 4.01 2.49 10.50
C ILE A 114 4.16 0.97 10.31
N GLY A 115 5.15 0.60 9.51
CA GLY A 115 5.54 -0.77 9.20
C GLY A 115 6.06 -1.51 10.43
N ASN A 116 6.43 -2.77 10.21
CA ASN A 116 6.86 -3.66 11.29
C ASN A 116 8.28 -3.31 11.81
N ASP A 117 8.93 -2.34 11.17
CA ASP A 117 10.24 -1.76 11.51
C ASP A 117 10.13 -0.70 12.62
N GLY A 118 8.92 -0.19 12.89
CA GLY A 118 8.64 0.80 13.93
C GLY A 118 9.12 2.21 13.59
N SER A 119 9.53 2.50 12.35
CA SER A 119 10.10 3.80 11.97
C SER A 119 9.65 4.32 10.60
N ALA A 120 9.34 3.47 9.63
CA ALA A 120 8.87 3.87 8.31
C ALA A 120 7.45 3.36 8.06
N ASN A 121 6.69 4.08 7.24
CA ASN A 121 5.39 3.60 6.79
C ASN A 121 5.55 2.37 5.88
N VAL A 122 4.56 1.48 5.86
CA VAL A 122 4.57 0.33 4.95
C VAL A 122 4.81 0.78 3.52
N GLN A 123 5.92 0.33 2.90
CA GLN A 123 6.27 0.69 1.53
C GLN A 123 6.23 -0.52 0.60
N GLY A 124 5.71 -0.30 -0.60
CA GLY A 124 5.74 -1.27 -1.68
C GLY A 124 6.23 -0.60 -2.96
N THR A 125 7.02 -1.32 -3.75
CA THR A 125 7.48 -0.90 -5.05
C THR A 125 6.99 -1.90 -6.10
N ILE A 126 6.22 -1.45 -7.08
CA ILE A 126 5.86 -2.23 -8.26
C ILE A 126 6.60 -1.69 -9.47
N ASN A 127 7.28 -2.57 -10.21
CA ASN A 127 7.84 -2.28 -11.52
C ASN A 127 6.97 -2.94 -12.60
N ILE A 128 6.65 -2.18 -13.63
CA ILE A 128 5.81 -2.59 -14.76
C ILE A 128 6.66 -2.49 -16.02
N VAL A 129 6.69 -3.56 -16.80
CA VAL A 129 7.27 -3.59 -18.16
C VAL A 129 6.11 -3.77 -19.15
N GLY A 130 5.90 -2.77 -20.01
CA GLY A 130 4.71 -2.67 -20.86
C GLY A 130 4.66 -3.74 -21.95
N SER A 131 5.78 -3.97 -22.62
CA SER A 131 5.96 -4.89 -23.75
C SER A 131 5.72 -6.34 -23.38
N THR A 132 6.20 -6.76 -22.21
CA THR A 132 6.05 -8.13 -21.70
C THR A 132 4.87 -8.29 -20.75
N ALA A 133 4.18 -7.20 -20.41
CA ALA A 133 3.13 -7.18 -19.40
C ALA A 133 3.56 -7.75 -18.04
N VAL A 134 4.85 -7.61 -17.71
CA VAL A 134 5.40 -8.12 -16.45
C VAL A 134 5.21 -7.08 -15.37
N ILE A 135 4.56 -7.48 -14.27
CA ILE A 135 4.38 -6.70 -13.05
C ILE A 135 5.19 -7.40 -11.96
N THR A 136 6.21 -6.72 -11.43
CA THR A 136 7.05 -7.24 -10.34
C THR A 136 6.84 -6.36 -9.12
N ALA A 137 6.35 -6.96 -8.03
CA ALA A 137 6.15 -6.28 -6.75
C ALA A 137 7.26 -6.66 -5.76
N THR A 138 7.89 -5.65 -5.16
CA THR A 138 8.79 -5.78 -4.02
C THR A 138 8.18 -5.03 -2.85
N ILE A 139 8.17 -5.65 -1.67
CA ILE A 139 7.75 -4.97 -0.43
C ILE A 139 9.03 -4.54 0.28
N ASP A 140 9.16 -3.24 0.51
CA ASP A 140 10.26 -2.66 1.28
C ASP A 140 9.68 -2.35 2.67
N ASN A 141 10.13 -3.09 3.70
CA ASN A 141 9.80 -2.83 5.11
C ASN A 141 10.93 -2.01 5.73
#